data_AF-A0A498RBS0-F1
#
_entry.id   AF-A0A498RBS0-F1
#
_cell.length_a   1.000
_cell.length_b   1.000
_cell.length_c   1.000
_cell.angle_alpha   90.00
_cell.angle_beta   90.00
_cell.angle_gamma   90.00
#
_symmetry.space_group_name_H-M   'P 1'
#
loop_
_entity.id
_entity.type
_entity.pdbx_description
1 polymer ?
#
loop_
_entity_poly.entity_id
_entity_poly.type
_entity_poly.pdbx_seq_one_letter_code
_entity_poly.pdbx_strand_id
1 'polypeptide(L)'
;MRKPFTRKTMVLDAEHMRTLHQESIDQLELMRTVLETAEQASGDMRECLDDMAFNHWQAYMDVLHMVCMHDESMNTTIRKYRLETRNTIDTVDRSAGLNRGLLLLLTQALLRRHRRFATILGARGTPMDDYLKETLLMEREHIAELVAMIQNSL
;
A
#
# COMPACT_ATOMS: atom_id res chain seq x y z
N MET A 1 4.67 -8.38 42.44
CA MET A 1 5.57 -8.05 41.32
C MET A 1 4.92 -8.51 40.02
N ARG A 2 4.55 -7.58 39.13
CA ARG A 2 4.02 -7.92 37.79
C ARG A 2 5.21 -8.29 36.91
N LYS A 3 5.19 -9.48 36.28
CA LYS A 3 6.23 -9.91 35.35
C LYS A 3 6.30 -8.91 34.18
N PRO A 4 7.51 -8.45 33.76
CA PRO A 4 7.61 -7.66 32.54
C PRO A 4 7.16 -8.54 31.38
N PHE A 5 6.11 -8.13 30.68
CA PHE A 5 5.78 -8.67 29.37
C PHE A 5 6.94 -8.31 28.45
N THR A 6 7.87 -9.23 28.27
CA THR A 6 8.79 -9.20 27.14
C THR A 6 7.94 -9.38 25.90
N ARG A 7 7.56 -8.26 25.28
CA ARG A 7 7.04 -8.21 23.92
C ARG A 7 8.11 -8.90 23.08
N LYS A 8 7.90 -10.17 22.73
CA LYS A 8 8.76 -10.87 21.76
C LYS A 8 8.75 -9.98 20.54
N THR A 9 9.87 -9.32 20.25
CA THR A 9 10.12 -8.70 18.96
C THR A 9 9.86 -9.81 17.95
N MET A 10 8.74 -9.73 17.22
CA MET A 10 8.53 -10.62 16.09
C MET A 10 9.70 -10.33 15.17
N VAL A 11 10.63 -11.29 15.09
CA VAL A 11 11.73 -11.22 14.14
C VAL A 11 11.05 -11.16 12.78
N LEU A 12 11.20 -10.03 12.09
CA LEU A 12 10.60 -9.79 10.79
C LEU A 12 11.08 -10.89 9.85
N ASP A 13 10.18 -11.83 9.52
CA ASP A 13 10.40 -12.89 8.56
C ASP A 13 10.47 -12.26 7.16
N ALA A 14 11.70 -12.13 6.65
CA ALA A 14 11.94 -11.43 5.40
C ALA A 14 11.27 -12.14 4.21
N GLU A 15 11.15 -13.47 4.25
CA GLU A 15 10.56 -14.21 3.14
C GLU A 15 9.04 -14.05 3.14
N HIS A 16 8.40 -14.19 4.30
CA HIS A 16 6.97 -13.90 4.44
C HIS A 16 6.64 -12.45 4.04
N MET A 17 7.46 -11.49 4.45
CA MET A 17 7.28 -10.08 4.06
C MET A 17 7.44 -9.87 2.55
N ARG A 18 8.35 -10.60 1.89
CA ARG A 18 8.46 -10.57 0.43
C ARG A 18 7.20 -11.13 -0.23
N THR A 19 6.64 -12.23 0.29
CA THR A 19 5.36 -12.77 -0.20
C THR A 19 4.23 -11.76 -0.10
N LEU A 20 4.08 -11.09 1.05
CA LEU A 20 3.05 -10.06 1.23
C LEU A 20 3.25 -8.85 0.30
N HIS A 21 4.49 -8.44 0.06
CA HIS A 21 4.77 -7.38 -0.91
C HIS A 21 4.55 -7.82 -2.35
N GLN A 22 4.76 -9.10 -2.67
CA GLN A 22 4.40 -9.65 -3.98
C GLN A 22 2.88 -9.67 -4.16
N GLU A 23 2.12 -10.11 -3.17
CA GLU A 23 0.65 -10.10 -3.21
C GLU A 23 0.12 -8.65 -3.35
N SER A 24 0.77 -7.69 -2.68
CA SER A 24 0.47 -6.26 -2.85
C SER A 24 0.70 -5.81 -4.30
N ILE A 25 1.79 -6.26 -4.94
CA ILE A 25 2.08 -5.97 -6.35
C ILE A 25 0.99 -6.54 -7.25
N ASP A 26 0.60 -7.80 -7.03
CA ASP A 26 -0.38 -8.48 -7.85
C ASP A 26 -1.74 -7.75 -7.82
N GLN A 27 -2.21 -7.34 -6.63
CA GLN A 27 -3.46 -6.57 -6.51
C GLN A 27 -3.39 -5.21 -7.21
N LEU A 28 -2.27 -4.50 -7.08
CA LEU A 28 -2.08 -3.20 -7.72
C LEU A 28 -1.92 -3.32 -9.25
N GLU A 29 -1.34 -4.41 -9.77
CA GLU A 29 -1.27 -4.67 -11.21
C GLU A 29 -2.65 -4.97 -11.80
N LEU A 30 -3.48 -5.73 -11.09
CA LEU A 30 -4.88 -5.97 -11.47
C LEU A 30 -5.67 -4.65 -11.45
N MET A 31 -5.57 -3.87 -10.37
CA MET A 31 -6.20 -2.54 -10.28
C MET A 31 -5.77 -1.64 -11.44
N ARG A 32 -4.48 -1.57 -11.73
CA ARG A 32 -3.96 -0.77 -12.85
C ARG A 32 -4.54 -1.22 -14.19
N THR A 33 -4.56 -2.53 -14.45
CA THR A 33 -5.09 -3.09 -15.71
C THR A 33 -6.56 -2.74 -15.89
N VAL A 34 -7.34 -2.86 -14.82
CA VAL A 34 -8.76 -2.50 -14.80
C VAL A 34 -8.95 -1.01 -15.09
N LEU A 35 -8.17 -0.14 -14.44
CA LEU A 35 -8.21 1.30 -14.65
C LEU A 35 -7.82 1.71 -16.09
N GLU A 36 -6.77 1.11 -16.65
CA GLU A 36 -6.35 1.35 -18.05
C GLU A 36 -7.45 0.92 -19.03
N THR A 37 -8.13 -0.19 -18.74
CA THR A 37 -9.25 -0.67 -19.55
C THR A 37 -10.48 0.24 -19.41
N ALA A 38 -10.74 0.74 -18.20
CA ALA A 38 -11.85 1.65 -17.92
C ALA A 38 -11.72 2.99 -18.68
N GLU A 39 -10.50 3.47 -18.94
CA GLU A 39 -10.29 4.68 -19.76
C GLU A 39 -10.80 4.54 -21.20
N GLN A 40 -10.84 3.31 -21.73
CA GLN A 40 -11.28 3.01 -23.09
C GLN A 40 -12.74 2.53 -23.15
N ALA A 41 -13.33 2.22 -21.99
CA ALA A 41 -14.70 1.73 -21.89
C ALA A 41 -15.73 2.88 -21.78
N SER A 42 -16.99 2.58 -22.09
CA SER A 42 -18.11 3.51 -21.93
C SER A 42 -19.35 2.80 -21.39
N GLY A 43 -20.28 3.58 -20.84
CA GLY A 43 -21.53 3.07 -20.24
C GLY A 43 -21.28 2.11 -19.07
N ASP A 44 -22.17 1.12 -18.93
CA ASP A 44 -22.21 0.16 -17.82
C ASP A 44 -20.89 -0.63 -17.66
N MET A 45 -20.18 -0.90 -18.75
CA MET A 45 -18.88 -1.58 -18.70
C MET A 45 -17.85 -0.77 -17.92
N ARG A 46 -17.88 0.56 -18.04
CA ARG A 46 -16.97 1.45 -17.32
C ARG A 46 -17.27 1.43 -15.82
N GLU A 47 -18.54 1.46 -15.44
CA GLU A 47 -18.97 1.41 -14.04
C GLU A 47 -18.56 0.08 -13.39
N CYS A 48 -18.77 -1.04 -14.09
CA CYS A 48 -18.30 -2.35 -13.63
C CYS A 48 -16.78 -2.41 -13.42
N LEU A 49 -16.00 -1.76 -14.31
CA LEU A 49 -14.54 -1.70 -14.17
C LEU A 49 -14.12 -0.80 -13.00
N ASP A 50 -14.80 0.32 -12.76
CA ASP A 50 -14.53 1.16 -11.60
C ASP A 50 -14.78 0.39 -10.28
N ASP A 51 -15.86 -0.38 -10.20
CA ASP A 51 -16.16 -1.26 -9.06
C ASP A 51 -15.08 -2.33 -8.87
N MET A 52 -14.59 -2.94 -9.97
CA MET A 52 -13.49 -3.89 -9.93
C MET A 52 -12.19 -3.25 -9.42
N ALA A 53 -11.87 -2.03 -9.84
CA ALA A 53 -10.70 -1.31 -9.37
C ALA A 53 -10.80 -1.04 -7.86
N PHE A 54 -11.98 -0.66 -7.37
CA PHE A 54 -12.23 -0.50 -5.94
C PHE A 54 -12.05 -1.81 -5.16
N ASN A 55 -12.52 -2.94 -5.69
CA ASN A 55 -12.34 -4.25 -5.06
C ASN A 55 -10.85 -4.63 -4.95
N HIS A 56 -10.06 -4.41 -6.00
CA HIS A 56 -8.61 -4.63 -5.93
C HIS A 56 -7.91 -3.67 -4.96
N TRP A 57 -8.38 -2.44 -4.83
CA TRP A 57 -7.90 -1.52 -3.81
C TRP A 57 -8.18 -2.02 -2.38
N GLN A 58 -9.39 -2.52 -2.10
CA GLN A 58 -9.71 -3.10 -0.79
C GLN A 58 -8.86 -4.35 -0.50
N ALA A 59 -8.71 -5.24 -1.47
CA ALA A 59 -7.85 -6.41 -1.33
C ALA A 59 -6.38 -6.02 -1.05
N TYR A 60 -5.87 -4.99 -1.75
CA TYR A 60 -4.57 -4.41 -1.45
C TYR A 60 -4.47 -3.88 -0.01
N MET A 61 -5.49 -3.17 0.48
CA MET A 61 -5.53 -2.65 1.85
C MET A 61 -5.51 -3.76 2.91
N ASP A 62 -6.12 -4.90 2.64
CA ASP A 62 -6.07 -6.08 3.51
C ASP A 62 -4.66 -6.69 3.56
N VAL A 63 -3.99 -6.81 2.40
CA VAL A 63 -2.59 -7.26 2.35
C VAL A 63 -1.67 -6.27 3.08
N LEU A 64 -1.89 -4.97 2.90
CA LEU A 64 -1.14 -3.93 3.61
C LEU A 64 -1.37 -3.99 5.13
N HIS A 65 -2.58 -4.36 5.57
CA HIS A 65 -2.84 -4.62 6.98
C HIS A 65 -2.00 -5.79 7.48
N MET A 66 -1.91 -6.89 6.74
CA MET A 66 -1.03 -8.01 7.08
C MET A 66 0.43 -7.59 7.15
N VAL A 67 0.93 -6.79 6.21
CA VAL A 67 2.27 -6.18 6.27
C VAL A 67 2.47 -5.41 7.58
N CYS A 68 1.50 -4.59 7.99
CA CYS A 68 1.56 -3.82 9.24
C CYS A 68 1.56 -4.71 10.50
N MET A 69 0.95 -5.90 10.44
CA MET A 69 0.98 -6.86 11.54
C MET A 69 2.38 -7.48 11.73
N HIS A 70 3.19 -7.53 10.67
CA HIS A 70 4.54 -8.10 10.68
C HIS A 70 5.67 -7.04 10.73
N ASP A 71 5.39 -5.80 10.33
CA ASP A 71 6.31 -4.66 10.38
C ASP A 71 5.74 -3.53 11.25
N GLU A 72 6.20 -3.46 12.50
CA GLU A 72 5.75 -2.44 13.46
C GLU A 72 6.08 -1.01 12.98
N SER A 73 7.22 -0.81 12.31
CA SER A 73 7.59 0.48 11.75
C SER A 73 6.61 0.90 10.65
N MET A 74 6.25 -0.02 9.74
CA MET A 74 5.23 0.25 8.72
C MET A 74 3.88 0.63 9.36
N ASN A 75 3.44 -0.12 10.37
CA ASN A 75 2.19 0.19 11.09
C ASN A 75 2.22 1.59 11.72
N THR A 76 3.33 2.00 12.32
CA THR A 76 3.47 3.35 12.89
C THR A 76 3.39 4.43 11.81
N THR A 77 4.09 4.25 10.68
CA THR A 77 4.09 5.20 9.58
C THR A 77 2.70 5.32 8.95
N ILE A 78 2.03 4.21 8.64
CA ILE A 78 0.67 4.21 8.08
C ILE A 78 -0.32 4.91 9.02
N ARG A 79 -0.22 4.66 10.33
CA ARG A 79 -1.10 5.32 11.31
C ARG A 79 -0.92 6.83 11.36
N LYS A 80 0.31 7.33 11.19
CA LYS A 80 0.61 8.77 11.13
C LYS A 80 -0.22 9.44 10.02
N TYR A 81 -0.16 8.89 8.81
CA TYR A 81 -0.90 9.43 7.66
C TYR A 81 -2.42 9.15 7.73
N ARG A 82 -2.84 8.04 8.36
CA ARG A 82 -4.26 7.69 8.54
C ARG A 82 -4.98 8.55 9.59
N LEU A 83 -4.26 9.08 10.59
CA LEU A 83 -4.82 10.01 11.58
C LEU A 83 -5.10 11.40 10.98
N GLU A 84 -4.34 11.80 9.97
CA GLU A 84 -4.55 13.08 9.27
C GLU A 84 -5.76 13.02 8.32
N THR A 85 -6.09 11.85 7.77
CA THR A 85 -7.13 11.65 6.73
C THR A 85 -8.50 11.22 7.24
N ARG A 86 -8.63 10.62 8.43
CA ARG A 86 -9.96 10.19 8.96
C ARG A 86 -10.91 11.36 9.27
N ASN A 87 -10.38 12.58 9.40
CA ASN A 87 -11.20 13.77 9.67
C ASN A 87 -11.89 14.38 8.44
N THR A 88 -11.70 13.83 7.23
CA THR A 88 -12.24 14.39 5.98
C THR A 88 -13.13 13.45 5.17
N ILE A 89 -13.33 12.20 5.60
CA ILE A 89 -13.98 11.14 4.78
C ILE A 89 -15.50 11.02 5.06
N ASP A 90 -16.04 11.73 6.05
CA ASP A 90 -17.49 11.84 6.16
C ASP A 90 -17.97 12.89 5.14
N THR A 91 -18.66 12.40 4.10
CA THR A 91 -19.63 13.13 3.25
C THR A 91 -19.15 13.86 1.98
N VAL A 92 -18.13 13.39 1.26
CA VAL A 92 -17.91 13.87 -0.13
C VAL A 92 -18.31 12.81 -1.14
N ASP A 93 -19.37 13.14 -1.88
CA ASP A 93 -19.87 12.52 -3.11
C ASP A 93 -18.87 11.61 -3.84
N ARG A 94 -19.17 10.30 -3.86
CA ARG A 94 -18.55 9.26 -4.71
C ARG A 94 -18.64 9.52 -6.22
N SER A 95 -19.14 10.70 -6.62
CA SER A 95 -19.46 11.10 -7.98
C SER A 95 -18.67 12.33 -8.45
N ALA A 96 -17.82 12.93 -7.60
CA ALA A 96 -16.91 14.01 -8.01
C ALA A 96 -15.71 13.45 -8.78
N GLY A 97 -15.97 12.92 -9.98
CA GLY A 97 -15.01 12.63 -11.04
C GLY A 97 -13.69 12.01 -10.59
N LEU A 98 -13.69 10.69 -10.32
CA LEU A 98 -12.48 9.85 -10.24
C LEU A 98 -11.49 10.29 -11.34
N ASN A 99 -10.42 10.97 -10.94
CA ASN A 99 -9.35 11.34 -11.86
C ASN A 99 -8.53 10.08 -12.12
N ARG A 100 -9.03 9.23 -13.04
CA ARG A 100 -8.44 7.92 -13.37
C ARG A 100 -6.98 8.03 -13.79
N GLY A 101 -6.62 9.09 -14.52
CA GLY A 101 -5.23 9.38 -14.87
C GLY A 101 -4.34 9.59 -13.64
N LEU A 102 -4.82 10.35 -12.65
CA LEU A 102 -4.11 10.51 -11.38
C LEU A 102 -4.02 9.17 -10.62
N LEU A 103 -5.13 8.42 -10.54
CA LEU A 103 -5.18 7.13 -9.85
C LEU A 103 -4.24 6.10 -10.49
N LEU A 104 -4.13 6.09 -11.81
CA LEU A 104 -3.17 5.26 -12.56
C LEU A 104 -1.72 5.61 -12.20
N LEU A 105 -1.38 6.90 -12.19
CA LEU A 105 -0.05 7.36 -11.83
C LEU A 105 0.31 7.01 -10.37
N LEU A 106 -0.63 7.20 -9.45
CA LEU A 106 -0.44 6.85 -8.03
C LEU A 106 -0.29 5.34 -7.84
N THR A 107 -1.12 4.53 -8.51
CA THR A 107 -1.03 3.06 -8.49
C THR A 107 0.33 2.60 -9.06
N GLN A 108 0.79 3.22 -10.15
CA GLN A 108 2.10 2.92 -10.72
C GLN A 108 3.25 3.33 -9.79
N ALA A 109 3.15 4.46 -9.10
CA ALA A 109 4.13 4.88 -8.11
C ALA A 109 4.20 3.87 -6.95
N LEU A 110 3.04 3.41 -6.46
CA LEU A 110 2.93 2.46 -5.36
C LEU A 110 3.50 1.09 -5.72
N LEU A 111 3.22 0.59 -6.94
CA LEU A 111 3.85 -0.60 -7.51
C LEU A 111 5.38 -0.54 -7.46
N ARG A 112 5.96 0.60 -7.87
CA ARG A 112 7.42 0.78 -7.85
C ARG A 112 7.98 0.71 -6.43
N ARG A 113 7.25 1.22 -5.42
CA ARG A 113 7.66 1.16 -4.02
C ARG A 113 7.64 -0.27 -3.48
N HIS A 114 6.57 -1.02 -3.73
CA HIS A 114 6.50 -2.43 -3.31
C HIS A 114 7.58 -3.30 -3.96
N ARG A 115 7.87 -3.10 -5.24
CA ARG A 115 8.98 -3.80 -5.93
C ARG A 115 10.33 -3.47 -5.29
N ARG A 116 10.60 -2.19 -5.00
CA ARG A 116 11.82 -1.78 -4.28
C ARG A 116 11.90 -2.41 -2.90
N PHE A 117 10.81 -2.40 -2.15
CA PHE A 117 10.75 -3.02 -0.83
C PHE A 117 11.10 -4.51 -0.87
N ALA A 118 10.51 -5.26 -1.81
CA ALA A 118 10.79 -6.67 -2.00
C ALA A 118 12.27 -6.92 -2.39
N THR A 119 12.87 -6.07 -3.23
CA THR A 119 14.29 -6.18 -3.58
C THR A 119 15.22 -5.91 -2.40
N ILE A 120 14.90 -4.92 -1.56
CA ILE A 120 15.70 -4.58 -0.37
C ILE A 120 15.64 -5.72 0.66
N LEU A 121 14.45 -6.31 0.87
CA LEU A 121 14.30 -7.47 1.74
C LEU A 121 15.11 -8.68 1.27
N GLY A 122 15.25 -8.87 -0.05
CA GLY A 122 16.10 -9.91 -0.64
C GLY A 122 17.61 -9.66 -0.50
N ALA A 123 18.04 -8.45 -0.17
CA ALA A 123 19.44 -8.05 -0.06
C ALA A 123 20.01 -8.13 1.38
N ARG A 124 19.28 -8.74 2.33
CA ARG A 124 19.71 -8.89 3.72
C ARG A 124 20.99 -9.75 3.83
N GLY A 125 21.97 -9.26 4.59
CA GLY A 125 23.27 -9.93 4.82
C GLY A 125 24.48 -9.24 4.17
N THR A 126 24.29 -8.05 3.59
CA THR A 126 25.35 -7.25 2.96
C THR A 126 25.95 -6.22 3.94
N PRO A 127 27.21 -5.78 3.75
CA PRO A 127 27.90 -4.85 4.66
C PRO A 127 27.30 -3.42 4.73
N MET A 128 26.21 -3.14 4.01
CA MET A 128 25.52 -1.84 3.97
C MET A 128 24.19 -1.83 4.76
N ASP A 129 24.10 -2.60 5.85
CA ASP A 129 22.86 -2.77 6.62
C ASP A 129 22.22 -1.45 7.08
N ASP A 130 23.01 -0.46 7.48
CA ASP A 130 22.48 0.84 7.92
C ASP A 130 21.89 1.66 6.76
N TYR A 131 22.49 1.62 5.57
CA TYR A 131 21.91 2.21 4.36
C TYR A 131 20.61 1.49 3.96
N LEU A 132 20.54 0.16 4.11
CA LEU A 132 19.32 -0.59 3.85
C LEU A 132 18.21 -0.26 4.86
N LYS A 133 18.54 0.03 6.13
CA LYS A 133 17.56 0.48 7.12
C LYS A 133 16.98 1.84 6.79
N GLU A 134 17.82 2.80 6.40
CA GLU A 134 17.36 4.15 6.01
C GLU A 134 16.47 4.10 4.76
N THR A 135 16.88 3.35 3.74
CA THR A 135 16.07 3.17 2.53
C THR A 135 14.73 2.47 2.82
N LEU A 136 14.70 1.46 3.70
CA LEU A 136 13.43 0.86 4.14
C LEU A 136 12.53 1.85 4.88
N LEU A 137 13.09 2.78 5.66
CA LEU A 137 12.31 3.81 6.33
C LEU A 137 11.66 4.76 5.30
N MET A 138 12.44 5.24 4.34
CA MET A 138 11.92 6.09 3.26
C MET A 138 10.82 5.39 2.44
N GLU A 139 10.99 4.10 2.13
CA GLU A 139 9.98 3.36 1.36
C GLU A 139 8.67 3.17 2.15
N ARG A 140 8.72 3.02 3.48
CA ARG A 140 7.51 2.99 4.33
C ARG A 140 6.76 4.32 4.28
N GLU A 141 7.48 5.44 4.37
CA GLU A 141 6.89 6.79 4.30
C GLU A 141 6.23 7.03 2.94
N HIS A 142 6.93 6.74 1.84
CA HIS A 142 6.37 6.87 0.50
C HIS A 142 5.14 5.99 0.28
N ILE A 143 5.13 4.75 0.78
CA ILE A 143 3.95 3.87 0.68
C ILE A 143 2.78 4.52 1.44
N ALA A 144 3.01 5.01 2.65
CA ALA A 144 1.95 5.64 3.44
C ALA A 144 1.38 6.91 2.79
N GLU A 145 2.23 7.75 2.23
CA GLU A 145 1.82 8.95 1.49
C GLU A 145 0.97 8.62 0.27
N LEU A 146 1.42 7.68 -0.56
CA LEU A 146 0.70 7.27 -1.75
C LEU A 146 -0.63 6.62 -1.41
N VAL A 147 -0.69 5.81 -0.35
CA VAL A 147 -1.94 5.22 0.13
C VAL A 147 -2.92 6.30 0.57
N ALA A 148 -2.45 7.31 1.31
CA ALA A 148 -3.30 8.43 1.72
C ALA A 148 -3.81 9.25 0.52
N MET A 149 -2.95 9.52 -0.47
CA MET A 149 -3.36 10.20 -1.70
C MET A 149 -4.40 9.41 -2.49
N ILE A 150 -4.23 8.09 -2.62
CA ILE A 150 -5.18 7.23 -3.31
C ILE A 150 -6.52 7.21 -2.58
N GLN A 151 -6.52 7.06 -1.24
CA GLN A 151 -7.76 7.09 -0.44
C GLN A 151 -8.53 8.40 -0.56
N ASN A 152 -7.85 9.52 -0.76
CA ASN A 152 -8.49 10.82 -0.98
C ASN A 152 -8.99 11.01 -2.42
N SER A 153 -8.54 10.18 -3.36
CA SER A 153 -8.88 10.26 -4.78
C SER A 153 -9.93 9.25 -5.24
N LEU A 154 -10.22 8.26 -4.39
CA LEU A 154 -11.25 7.23 -4.57
C LEU A 154 -12.55 7.64 -3.88
#